data_AF-A0A533RH83-F1
#
_entry.id   AF-A0A533RH83-F1
#
_cell.length_a   1.000
_cell.length_b   1.000
_cell.length_c   1.000
_cell.angle_alpha   90.00
_cell.angle_beta   90.00
_cell.angle_gamma   90.00
#
_symmetry.space_group_name_H-M   'P 1'
#
loop_
_entity.id
_entity.type
_entity.pdbx_description
1 polymer ?
#
loop_
_entity_poly.entity_id
_entity_poly.type
_entity_poly.pdbx_seq_one_letter_code
_entity_poly.pdbx_strand_id
1 'polypeptide(L)'
;MSGESRPFRIGTWNLDRSGIRGCDRLQPQIEKLLQFNADVWILTETHTSNALPGYTSLASSQDTTFHKEGESCAAIWSRYPLKKIETVDPTSNVCAELESSFGPMLVYGTIITYHADGVSEGLAQPWERHRQAVLEQTAEWRALRQRYPDHLFCVAGDFNMNLDGRRWYGVQDAKENLLKGLEAADLYCATRDDLQAPPYNLSRSTVNHICLSKELKATTPVEVWEGTVAGFQLSDHNGILVEIFKDRG
;
A
#
# COMPACT_ATOMS: atom_id res chain seq x y z
N MET A 1 -10.61 7.71 34.77
CA MET A 1 -10.72 8.29 33.42
C MET A 1 -10.30 7.20 32.45
N SER A 2 -11.27 6.43 31.94
CA SER A 2 -11.03 5.43 30.90
C SER A 2 -10.70 6.19 29.62
N GLY A 3 -9.41 6.32 29.31
CA GLY A 3 -8.99 6.85 28.02
C GLY A 3 -9.51 5.88 26.96
N GLU A 4 -10.42 6.35 26.11
CA GLU A 4 -10.82 5.60 24.93
C GLU A 4 -9.55 5.29 24.13
N SER A 5 -9.28 4.00 23.92
CA SER A 5 -8.18 3.58 23.07
C SER A 5 -8.47 4.11 21.67
N ARG A 6 -7.63 5.01 21.16
CA ARG A 6 -7.74 5.48 19.77
C ARG A 6 -7.71 4.28 18.81
N PRO A 7 -8.47 4.31 17.71
CA PRO A 7 -8.45 3.24 16.71
C PRO A 7 -7.05 3.13 16.08
N PHE A 8 -6.67 1.90 15.71
CA PHE A 8 -5.41 1.65 15.01
C PHE A 8 -5.61 1.97 13.52
N ARG A 9 -4.78 2.85 12.95
CA ARG A 9 -4.98 3.42 11.62
C ARG A 9 -3.90 3.01 10.65
N ILE A 10 -4.28 2.49 9.50
CA ILE A 10 -3.35 2.09 8.43
C ILE A 10 -3.69 2.88 7.18
N GLY A 11 -2.70 3.54 6.59
CA GLY A 11 -2.88 4.30 5.36
C GLY A 11 -1.94 3.88 4.24
N THR A 12 -2.35 4.13 3.01
CA THR A 12 -1.53 3.95 1.81
C THR A 12 -1.70 5.09 0.82
N TRP A 13 -0.60 5.49 0.19
CA TRP A 13 -0.59 6.52 -0.84
C TRP A 13 0.69 6.41 -1.68
N ASN A 14 0.55 6.44 -3.00
CA ASN A 14 1.67 6.61 -3.91
C ASN A 14 2.06 8.09 -3.93
N LEU A 15 3.35 8.40 -3.68
CA LEU A 15 3.86 9.77 -3.61
C LEU A 15 4.42 10.30 -4.95
N ASP A 16 4.25 9.59 -6.06
CA ASP A 16 4.65 10.00 -7.43
C ASP A 16 6.10 10.50 -7.48
N ARG A 17 7.02 9.71 -6.89
CA ARG A 17 8.47 9.99 -6.88
C ARG A 17 8.81 11.39 -6.34
N SER A 18 8.05 11.82 -5.34
CA SER A 18 8.21 13.15 -4.76
C SER A 18 9.58 13.35 -4.14
N GLY A 19 10.14 14.53 -4.32
CA GLY A 19 11.57 14.81 -4.08
C GLY A 19 12.39 14.80 -5.36
N ILE A 20 12.02 13.99 -6.36
CA ILE A 20 12.58 14.04 -7.72
C ILE A 20 11.64 14.75 -8.69
N ARG A 21 10.34 14.39 -8.68
CA ARG A 21 9.29 15.02 -9.50
C ARG A 21 8.53 16.05 -8.66
N GLY A 22 9.08 17.26 -8.57
CA GLY A 22 8.46 18.35 -7.81
C GLY A 22 8.84 18.33 -6.33
N CYS A 23 9.95 18.98 -6.00
CA CYS A 23 10.39 19.16 -4.61
C CYS A 23 9.41 20.00 -3.77
N ASP A 24 8.59 20.80 -4.42
CA ASP A 24 7.49 21.60 -3.86
C ASP A 24 6.31 20.74 -3.36
N ARG A 25 6.18 19.48 -3.81
CA ARG A 25 5.15 18.54 -3.34
C ARG A 25 5.45 17.93 -1.98
N LEU A 26 6.73 17.80 -1.64
CA LEU A 26 7.19 17.03 -0.48
C LEU A 26 6.56 17.54 0.82
N GLN A 27 6.67 18.84 1.09
CA GLN A 27 6.18 19.41 2.35
C GLN A 27 4.65 19.30 2.48
N PRO A 28 3.83 19.68 1.46
CA PRO A 28 2.38 19.46 1.50
C PRO A 28 1.96 17.99 1.63
N GLN A 29 2.70 17.05 1.03
CA GLN A 29 2.44 15.61 1.21
C GLN A 29 2.67 15.19 2.66
N ILE A 30 3.79 15.60 3.27
CA ILE A 30 4.08 15.33 4.68
C ILE A 30 3.01 15.93 5.58
N GLU A 31 2.57 17.16 5.33
CA GLU A 31 1.47 17.79 6.06
C GLU A 31 0.17 16.98 5.94
N LYS A 32 -0.12 16.44 4.76
CA LYS A 32 -1.30 15.58 4.54
C LYS A 32 -1.21 14.29 5.34
N LEU A 33 -0.05 13.62 5.32
CA LEU A 33 0.20 12.40 6.09
C LEU A 33 0.10 12.65 7.61
N LEU A 34 0.59 13.80 8.09
CA LEU A 34 0.45 14.22 9.48
C LEU A 34 -1.00 14.53 9.86
N GLN A 35 -1.77 15.16 8.96
CA GLN A 35 -3.19 15.44 9.16
C GLN A 35 -3.99 14.15 9.36
N PHE A 36 -3.72 13.14 8.53
CA PHE A 36 -4.40 11.85 8.62
C PHE A 36 -3.89 10.99 9.77
N ASN A 37 -2.71 11.25 10.31
CA ASN A 37 -2.27 10.70 11.60
C ASN A 37 -2.42 9.17 11.74
N ALA A 38 -2.01 8.42 10.71
CA ALA A 38 -2.06 6.95 10.75
C ALA A 38 -1.00 6.37 11.72
N ASP A 39 -1.23 5.17 12.24
CA ASP A 39 -0.22 4.44 13.00
C ASP A 39 0.90 3.90 12.11
N VAL A 40 0.48 3.42 10.94
CA VAL A 40 1.34 2.83 9.94
C VAL A 40 0.95 3.40 8.57
N TRP A 41 1.94 3.88 7.85
CA TRP A 41 1.85 4.27 6.46
C TRP A 41 2.58 3.25 5.59
N ILE A 42 1.91 2.77 4.55
CA ILE A 42 2.50 1.95 3.49
C ILE A 42 2.46 2.78 2.21
N LEU A 43 3.58 3.41 1.89
CA LEU A 43 3.69 4.40 0.82
C LEU A 43 4.44 3.80 -0.35
N THR A 44 4.14 4.28 -1.56
CA THR A 44 4.83 3.85 -2.78
C THR A 44 5.45 5.03 -3.52
N GLU A 45 6.47 4.75 -4.34
CA GLU A 45 7.28 5.73 -5.08
C GLU A 45 7.79 6.87 -4.18
N THR A 46 8.41 6.50 -3.07
CA THR A 46 8.90 7.43 -2.05
C THR A 46 10.36 7.84 -2.28
N HIS A 47 10.79 8.88 -1.59
CA HIS A 47 12.17 9.31 -1.50
C HIS A 47 12.62 9.40 -0.02
N THR A 48 13.89 9.18 0.27
CA THR A 48 14.45 9.30 1.65
C THR A 48 14.30 10.69 2.25
N SER A 49 14.13 11.72 1.42
CA SER A 49 13.82 13.08 1.87
C SER A 49 12.40 13.22 2.40
N ASN A 50 11.48 12.30 2.06
CA ASN A 50 10.19 12.23 2.71
C ASN A 50 10.39 11.61 4.11
N ALA A 51 10.66 12.44 5.10
CA ALA A 51 10.79 12.00 6.49
C ALA A 51 9.57 12.47 7.29
N LEU A 52 8.83 11.53 7.88
CA LEU A 52 7.68 11.84 8.73
C LEU A 52 8.11 11.90 10.20
N PRO A 53 8.01 13.06 10.86
CA PRO A 53 8.45 13.21 12.25
C PRO A 53 7.72 12.23 13.19
N GLY A 54 8.48 11.52 14.02
CA GLY A 54 7.94 10.56 14.99
C GLY A 54 7.66 9.16 14.42
N TYR A 55 8.07 8.88 13.18
CA TYR A 55 7.98 7.57 12.56
C TYR A 55 9.38 7.00 12.31
N THR A 56 9.51 5.70 12.47
CA THR A 56 10.62 4.93 11.89
C THR A 56 10.20 4.40 10.53
N SER A 57 11.15 4.20 9.63
CA SER A 57 10.88 3.78 8.25
C SER A 57 11.75 2.61 7.82
N LEU A 58 11.16 1.68 7.08
CA LEU A 58 11.86 0.70 6.24
C LEU A 58 11.41 0.89 4.80
N ALA A 59 12.34 0.79 3.86
CA ALA A 59 12.06 0.91 2.43
C ALA A 59 12.51 -0.34 1.68
N SER A 60 11.93 -0.55 0.50
CA SER A 60 12.46 -1.49 -0.48
C SER A 60 13.87 -1.06 -0.92
N SER A 61 14.66 -2.01 -1.36
CA SER A 61 15.97 -1.76 -1.96
C SER A 61 15.82 -0.86 -3.19
N GLN A 62 16.76 0.06 -3.37
CA GLN A 62 16.80 0.90 -4.56
C GLN A 62 17.13 0.05 -5.80
N ASP A 63 16.33 0.16 -6.85
CA ASP A 63 16.71 -0.32 -8.19
C ASP A 63 17.64 0.71 -8.84
N THR A 64 18.95 0.42 -8.88
CA THR A 64 19.96 1.34 -9.41
C THR A 64 19.87 1.56 -10.92
N THR A 65 19.04 0.79 -11.64
CA THR A 65 18.83 0.96 -13.09
C THR A 65 17.71 1.96 -13.40
N PHE A 66 16.78 2.19 -12.46
CA PHE A 66 15.59 3.02 -12.67
C PHE A 66 15.47 4.19 -11.68
N HIS A 67 15.92 3.99 -10.43
CA HIS A 67 15.84 4.96 -9.35
C HIS A 67 17.08 5.86 -9.27
N LYS A 68 16.84 7.14 -9.00
CA LYS A 68 17.83 8.06 -8.44
C LYS A 68 18.10 7.72 -6.99
N GLU A 69 19.26 8.16 -6.51
CA GLU A 69 19.64 8.02 -5.10
C GLU A 69 18.52 8.51 -4.18
N GLY A 70 18.13 7.67 -3.22
CA GLY A 70 17.08 7.95 -2.25
C GLY A 70 15.68 7.51 -2.67
N GLU A 71 15.42 7.14 -3.93
CA GLU A 71 14.11 6.61 -4.35
C GLU A 71 13.92 5.13 -3.99
N SER A 72 12.69 4.77 -3.63
CA SER A 72 12.28 3.39 -3.37
C SER A 72 10.85 3.14 -3.86
N CYS A 73 10.58 1.92 -4.34
CA CYS A 73 9.24 1.54 -4.80
C CYS A 73 8.24 1.54 -3.64
N ALA A 74 8.61 1.01 -2.49
CA ALA A 74 7.71 0.92 -1.34
C ALA A 74 8.43 1.28 -0.04
N ALA A 75 7.71 1.90 0.89
CA ALA A 75 8.18 2.19 2.23
C ALA A 75 7.08 1.98 3.27
N ILE A 76 7.47 1.42 4.42
CA ILE A 76 6.63 1.30 5.61
C ILE A 76 7.13 2.30 6.62
N TRP A 77 6.30 3.25 7.01
CA TRP A 77 6.57 4.17 8.12
C TRP A 77 5.65 3.84 9.27
N SER A 78 6.20 3.72 10.47
CA SER A 78 5.45 3.29 11.65
C SER A 78 5.83 4.09 12.89
N ARG A 79 4.84 4.34 13.76
CA ARG A 79 5.09 4.81 15.13
C ARG A 79 5.67 3.72 16.04
N TYR A 80 5.61 2.47 15.59
CA TYR A 80 6.10 1.30 16.30
C TYR A 80 7.44 0.85 15.71
N PRO A 81 8.35 0.28 16.51
CA PRO A 81 9.58 -0.31 16.00
C PRO A 81 9.30 -1.33 14.88
N LEU A 82 10.12 -1.27 13.83
CA LEU A 82 10.02 -2.16 12.67
C LEU A 82 11.18 -3.14 12.66
N LYS A 83 10.88 -4.41 12.45
CA LYS A 83 11.87 -5.46 12.20
C LYS A 83 11.71 -5.97 10.77
N LYS A 84 12.70 -5.73 9.91
CA LYS A 84 12.65 -6.13 8.51
C LYS A 84 12.50 -7.65 8.38
N ILE A 85 11.60 -8.06 7.49
CA ILE A 85 11.47 -9.43 6.98
C ILE A 85 11.87 -9.37 5.50
N GLU A 86 12.79 -10.23 5.08
CA GLU A 86 13.21 -10.26 3.68
C GLU A 86 12.07 -10.72 2.77
N THR A 87 11.95 -10.06 1.63
CA THR A 87 11.01 -10.38 0.56
C THR A 87 11.72 -11.05 -0.61
N VAL A 88 10.99 -11.80 -1.42
CA VAL A 88 11.49 -12.48 -2.63
C VAL A 88 12.02 -11.46 -3.63
N ASP A 89 11.24 -10.41 -3.90
CA ASP A 89 11.71 -9.23 -4.63
C ASP A 89 11.84 -8.05 -3.64
N PRO A 90 13.06 -7.73 -3.18
CA PRO A 90 13.29 -6.61 -2.28
C PRO A 90 13.31 -5.26 -2.99
N THR A 91 13.23 -5.18 -4.31
CA THR A 91 13.25 -3.89 -5.05
C THR A 91 11.87 -3.25 -5.13
N SER A 92 10.84 -4.05 -5.40
CA SER A 92 9.45 -3.59 -5.47
C SER A 92 8.70 -3.69 -4.14
N ASN A 93 9.22 -4.49 -3.19
CA ASN A 93 8.51 -4.84 -1.96
C ASN A 93 9.34 -4.60 -0.70
N VAL A 94 8.65 -4.40 0.41
CA VAL A 94 9.23 -4.36 1.75
C VAL A 94 8.28 -5.03 2.72
N CYS A 95 8.81 -5.83 3.64
CA CYS A 95 8.04 -6.46 4.69
C CYS A 95 8.66 -6.16 6.05
N ALA A 96 7.81 -5.90 7.03
CA ALA A 96 8.23 -5.64 8.39
C ALA A 96 7.29 -6.29 9.40
N GLU A 97 7.87 -6.80 10.47
CA GLU A 97 7.18 -7.18 11.69
C GLU A 97 7.12 -5.96 12.62
N LEU A 98 5.96 -5.72 13.23
CA LEU A 98 5.76 -4.74 14.30
C LEU A 98 4.78 -5.27 15.34
N GLU A 99 4.83 -4.69 16.54
CA GLU A 99 3.88 -5.01 17.60
C GLU A 99 2.71 -4.02 17.61
N SER A 100 1.52 -4.48 17.20
CA SER A 100 0.31 -3.65 17.14
C SER A 100 -0.46 -3.72 18.46
N SER A 101 -1.52 -2.90 18.60
CA SER A 101 -2.45 -3.01 19.73
C SER A 101 -3.21 -4.34 19.81
N PHE A 102 -3.12 -5.17 18.76
CA PHE A 102 -3.82 -6.44 18.63
C PHE A 102 -2.90 -7.67 18.66
N GLY A 103 -1.60 -7.46 18.92
CA GLY A 103 -0.54 -8.46 18.85
C GLY A 103 0.42 -8.24 17.68
N PRO A 104 1.30 -9.22 17.39
CA PRO A 104 2.29 -9.11 16.34
C PRO A 104 1.62 -9.04 14.96
N MET A 105 2.14 -8.16 14.11
CA MET A 105 1.61 -7.90 12.78
C MET A 105 2.74 -7.85 11.75
N LEU A 106 2.54 -8.54 10.63
CA LEU A 106 3.29 -8.31 9.40
C LEU A 106 2.63 -7.17 8.63
N VAL A 107 3.45 -6.23 8.18
CA VAL A 107 3.07 -5.19 7.24
C VAL A 107 3.92 -5.34 5.99
N TYR A 108 3.27 -5.46 4.83
CA TYR A 108 3.91 -5.65 3.54
C TYR A 108 3.51 -4.51 2.61
N GLY A 109 4.52 -3.76 2.16
CA GLY A 109 4.39 -2.69 1.18
C GLY A 109 4.84 -3.15 -0.20
N THR A 110 4.08 -2.79 -1.23
CA THR A 110 4.36 -3.25 -2.59
C THR A 110 3.91 -2.28 -3.68
N ILE A 111 4.62 -2.33 -4.80
CA ILE A 111 4.10 -1.98 -6.12
C ILE A 111 3.93 -3.27 -6.93
N ILE A 112 2.73 -3.51 -7.46
CA ILE A 112 2.55 -4.43 -8.58
C ILE A 112 2.77 -3.60 -9.84
N THR A 113 3.67 -4.04 -10.70
CA THR A 113 4.14 -3.23 -11.83
C THR A 113 3.04 -2.86 -12.84
N TYR A 114 3.19 -1.75 -13.56
CA TYR A 114 2.15 -1.19 -14.45
C TYR A 114 2.09 -1.89 -15.82
N HIS A 115 1.13 -1.50 -16.67
CA HIS A 115 0.83 -2.22 -17.92
C HIS A 115 2.00 -2.34 -18.91
N ALA A 116 2.95 -1.40 -18.90
CA ALA A 116 4.00 -1.26 -19.90
C ALA A 116 5.42 -1.41 -19.33
N ASP A 117 5.55 -1.95 -18.12
CA ASP A 117 6.86 -2.29 -17.58
C ASP A 117 7.60 -3.29 -18.50
N GLY A 118 8.80 -2.91 -18.91
CA GLY A 118 9.65 -3.68 -19.83
C GLY A 118 9.24 -3.62 -21.30
N VAL A 119 8.15 -2.91 -21.65
CA VAL A 119 7.64 -2.89 -23.02
C VAL A 119 8.50 -1.98 -23.91
N SER A 120 8.86 -0.79 -23.44
CA SER A 120 9.71 0.15 -24.22
C SER A 120 11.11 -0.41 -24.48
N GLU A 121 11.59 -1.26 -23.59
CA GLU A 121 12.90 -1.92 -23.67
C GLU A 121 12.84 -3.23 -24.48
N GLY A 122 11.65 -3.66 -24.92
CA GLY A 122 11.45 -4.92 -25.64
C GLY A 122 11.65 -6.17 -24.78
N LEU A 123 11.57 -6.03 -23.45
CA LEU A 123 11.78 -7.10 -22.47
C LEU A 123 10.50 -7.85 -22.10
N ALA A 124 9.33 -7.29 -22.41
CA ALA A 124 8.04 -7.88 -22.08
C ALA A 124 6.93 -7.41 -23.03
N GLN A 125 5.86 -8.18 -23.14
CA GLN A 125 4.59 -7.74 -23.72
C GLN A 125 3.75 -6.95 -22.69
N PRO A 126 2.80 -6.12 -23.15
CA PRO A 126 1.89 -5.44 -22.24
C PRO A 126 1.22 -6.40 -21.25
N TRP A 127 1.21 -6.03 -19.97
CA TRP A 127 0.68 -6.80 -18.84
C TRP A 127 1.40 -8.12 -18.51
N GLU A 128 2.47 -8.50 -19.21
CA GLU A 128 3.19 -9.75 -18.93
C GLU A 128 3.84 -9.72 -17.54
N ARG A 129 4.65 -8.69 -17.27
CA ARG A 129 5.29 -8.51 -15.95
C ARG A 129 4.28 -8.24 -14.83
N HIS A 130 3.19 -7.52 -15.13
CA HIS A 130 2.11 -7.30 -14.16
C HIS A 130 1.50 -8.63 -13.68
N ARG A 131 1.18 -9.54 -14.61
CA ARG A 131 0.66 -10.87 -14.25
C ARG A 131 1.67 -11.68 -13.45
N GLN A 132 2.94 -11.64 -13.88
CA GLN A 132 4.01 -12.32 -13.17
C GLN A 132 4.13 -11.82 -11.73
N ALA A 133 4.16 -10.50 -11.52
CA ALA A 133 4.22 -9.88 -10.20
C ALA A 133 3.04 -10.29 -9.31
N VAL A 134 1.81 -10.36 -9.85
CA VAL A 134 0.65 -10.87 -9.08
C VAL A 134 0.87 -12.30 -8.61
N LEU A 135 1.36 -13.18 -9.48
CA LEU A 135 1.58 -14.58 -9.12
C LEU A 135 2.68 -14.73 -8.06
N GLU A 136 3.79 -14.02 -8.23
CA GLU A 136 4.94 -14.06 -7.32
C GLU A 136 4.58 -13.50 -5.94
N GLN A 137 3.96 -12.32 -5.88
CA GLN A 137 3.59 -11.68 -4.62
C GLN A 137 2.52 -12.47 -3.88
N THR A 138 1.48 -12.97 -4.57
CA THR A 138 0.45 -13.78 -3.89
C THR A 138 0.99 -15.12 -3.36
N ALA A 139 1.94 -15.74 -4.07
CA ALA A 139 2.65 -16.91 -3.57
C ALA A 139 3.48 -16.57 -2.31
N GLU A 140 4.16 -15.43 -2.32
CA GLU A 140 4.91 -14.95 -1.15
C GLU A 140 4.01 -14.64 0.05
N TRP A 141 2.88 -13.96 -0.15
CA TRP A 141 1.94 -13.67 0.95
C TRP A 141 1.44 -14.95 1.61
N ARG A 142 1.13 -15.98 0.81
CA ARG A 142 0.77 -17.30 1.34
C ARG A 142 1.91 -17.93 2.13
N ALA A 143 3.15 -17.85 1.63
CA ALA A 143 4.32 -18.39 2.33
C ALA A 143 4.60 -17.65 3.65
N LEU A 144 4.45 -16.32 3.66
CA LEU A 144 4.56 -15.50 4.87
C LEU A 144 3.49 -15.86 5.88
N ARG A 145 2.23 -16.02 5.46
CA ARG A 145 1.14 -16.45 6.35
C ARG A 145 1.41 -17.82 6.97
N GLN A 146 1.97 -18.77 6.21
CA GLN A 146 2.35 -20.09 6.73
C GLN A 146 3.53 -20.02 7.71
N ARG A 147 4.49 -19.13 7.45
CA ARG A 147 5.68 -18.97 8.29
C ARG A 147 5.39 -18.22 9.60
N TYR A 148 4.40 -17.34 9.59
CA TYR A 148 3.98 -16.50 10.71
C TYR A 148 2.48 -16.69 10.99
N PRO A 149 2.05 -17.89 11.42
CA PRO A 149 0.63 -18.22 11.54
C PRO A 149 -0.10 -17.43 12.63
N ASP A 150 0.62 -16.96 13.65
CA ASP A 150 0.06 -16.19 14.77
C ASP A 150 0.07 -14.68 14.52
N HIS A 151 0.69 -14.22 13.44
CA HIS A 151 0.77 -12.80 13.09
C HIS A 151 -0.50 -12.36 12.35
N LEU A 152 -1.01 -11.19 12.73
CA LEU A 152 -1.90 -10.43 11.87
C LEU A 152 -1.15 -10.02 10.61
N PHE A 153 -1.86 -9.76 9.51
CA PHE A 153 -1.20 -9.45 8.25
C PHE A 153 -1.92 -8.33 7.51
N CYS A 154 -1.16 -7.30 7.14
CA CYS A 154 -1.58 -6.20 6.28
C CYS A 154 -0.69 -6.17 5.03
N VAL A 155 -1.31 -6.19 3.85
CA VAL A 155 -0.65 -5.98 2.56
C VAL A 155 -1.24 -4.72 1.95
N ALA A 156 -0.42 -3.74 1.61
CA ALA A 156 -0.90 -2.49 1.05
C ALA A 156 0.08 -1.89 0.04
N GLY A 157 -0.41 -0.95 -0.76
CA GLY A 157 0.39 -0.23 -1.74
C GLY A 157 -0.35 -0.06 -3.06
N ASP A 158 0.42 0.14 -4.12
CA ASP A 158 -0.08 0.38 -5.46
C ASP A 158 -0.14 -0.93 -6.25
N PHE A 159 -1.35 -1.43 -6.46
CA PHE A 159 -1.53 -2.69 -7.18
C PHE A 159 -1.61 -2.48 -8.69
N ASN A 160 -1.54 -1.24 -9.20
CA ASN A 160 -1.76 -0.91 -10.60
C ASN A 160 -3.01 -1.59 -11.19
N MET A 161 -4.05 -1.75 -10.38
CA MET A 161 -5.35 -2.28 -10.82
C MET A 161 -6.46 -1.84 -9.87
N ASN A 162 -7.64 -1.54 -10.40
CA ASN A 162 -8.82 -1.31 -9.57
C ASN A 162 -9.54 -2.62 -9.26
N LEU A 163 -10.05 -2.75 -8.03
CA LEU A 163 -10.71 -3.97 -7.53
C LEU A 163 -12.21 -3.79 -7.25
N ASP A 164 -12.74 -2.58 -7.50
CA ASP A 164 -14.12 -2.13 -7.30
C ASP A 164 -15.15 -2.73 -8.28
N GLY A 165 -14.75 -3.70 -9.11
CA GLY A 165 -15.60 -4.33 -10.12
C GLY A 165 -15.77 -3.50 -11.41
N ARG A 166 -15.31 -2.25 -11.45
CA ARG A 166 -15.30 -1.44 -12.67
C ARG A 166 -14.21 -1.93 -13.64
N ARG A 167 -14.41 -1.70 -14.93
CA ARG A 167 -13.39 -1.96 -15.96
C ARG A 167 -12.61 -0.68 -16.26
N TRP A 168 -11.71 -0.29 -15.36
CA TRP A 168 -10.90 0.92 -15.53
C TRP A 168 -9.43 0.62 -15.82
N TYR A 169 -8.70 0.04 -14.86
CA TYR A 169 -7.27 -0.26 -15.00
C TYR A 169 -6.91 -1.64 -14.44
N GLY A 170 -5.99 -2.34 -15.09
CA GLY A 170 -5.67 -3.75 -14.83
C GLY A 170 -6.38 -4.73 -15.76
N VAL A 171 -5.86 -5.95 -15.84
CA VAL A 171 -6.42 -7.05 -16.65
C VAL A 171 -7.19 -8.05 -15.80
N GLN A 172 -8.28 -8.59 -16.35
CA GLN A 172 -9.26 -9.38 -15.60
C GLN A 172 -8.65 -10.61 -14.93
N ASP A 173 -7.77 -11.33 -15.62
CA ASP A 173 -7.13 -12.53 -15.12
C ASP A 173 -6.15 -12.22 -13.96
N ALA A 174 -5.42 -11.10 -14.04
CA ALA A 174 -4.59 -10.64 -12.93
C ALA A 174 -5.44 -10.28 -11.70
N LYS A 175 -6.57 -9.58 -11.88
CA LYS A 175 -7.49 -9.25 -10.78
C LYS A 175 -8.05 -10.50 -10.11
N GLU A 176 -8.46 -11.50 -10.89
CA GLU A 176 -8.96 -12.76 -10.36
C GLU A 176 -7.90 -13.55 -9.60
N ASN A 177 -6.67 -13.61 -10.15
CA ASN A 177 -5.55 -14.28 -9.49
C ASN A 177 -5.14 -13.58 -8.19
N LEU A 178 -5.15 -12.24 -8.18
CA LEU A 178 -4.90 -11.45 -6.98
C LEU A 178 -5.93 -11.77 -5.89
N LEU A 179 -7.23 -11.72 -6.20
CA LEU A 179 -8.29 -11.99 -5.23
C LEU A 179 -8.23 -13.42 -4.70
N LYS A 180 -7.95 -14.41 -5.56
CA LYS A 180 -7.72 -15.81 -5.13
C LYS A 180 -6.48 -15.94 -4.25
N GLY A 181 -5.41 -15.21 -4.57
CA GLY A 181 -4.16 -15.19 -3.82
C GLY A 181 -4.34 -14.59 -2.42
N LEU A 182 -5.07 -13.48 -2.30
CA LEU A 182 -5.47 -12.90 -1.03
C LEU A 182 -6.26 -13.90 -0.19
N GLU A 183 -7.29 -14.51 -0.77
CA GLU A 183 -8.12 -15.51 -0.07
C GLU A 183 -7.29 -16.71 0.40
N ALA A 184 -6.35 -17.20 -0.42
CA ALA A 184 -5.45 -18.30 -0.09
C ALA A 184 -4.40 -17.95 0.99
N ALA A 185 -4.21 -16.66 1.27
CA ALA A 185 -3.37 -16.13 2.35
C ALA A 185 -4.20 -15.68 3.56
N ASP A 186 -5.49 -16.03 3.62
CA ASP A 186 -6.45 -15.59 4.64
C ASP A 186 -6.59 -14.06 4.75
N LEU A 187 -6.46 -13.37 3.62
CA LEU A 187 -6.62 -11.93 3.48
C LEU A 187 -7.89 -11.58 2.72
N TYR A 188 -8.41 -10.38 2.95
CA TYR A 188 -9.41 -9.73 2.10
C TYR A 188 -8.99 -8.29 1.79
N CYS A 189 -9.46 -7.71 0.67
CA CYS A 189 -9.23 -6.32 0.35
C CYS A 189 -10.28 -5.43 1.04
N ALA A 190 -9.84 -4.58 1.97
CA ALA A 190 -10.70 -3.67 2.73
C ALA A 190 -11.11 -2.42 1.95
N THR A 191 -10.44 -2.15 0.82
CA THR A 191 -10.61 -0.95 0.00
C THR A 191 -11.19 -1.27 -1.37
N ARG A 192 -12.09 -2.26 -1.42
CA ARG A 192 -12.72 -2.75 -2.65
C ARG A 192 -13.95 -1.94 -3.07
N ASP A 193 -14.40 -0.98 -2.26
CA ASP A 193 -15.56 -0.17 -2.61
C ASP A 193 -15.32 0.71 -3.84
N ASP A 194 -16.40 1.05 -4.53
CA ASP A 194 -16.39 2.03 -5.61
C ASP A 194 -16.21 3.45 -5.04
N LEU A 195 -14.95 3.90 -4.98
CA LEU A 195 -14.61 5.19 -4.39
C LEU A 195 -15.08 6.40 -5.22
N GLN A 196 -15.62 6.20 -6.44
CA GLN A 196 -16.26 7.28 -7.20
C GLN A 196 -17.73 7.48 -6.79
N ALA A 197 -18.34 6.46 -6.19
CA ALA A 197 -19.71 6.56 -5.70
C ALA A 197 -19.77 7.25 -4.33
N PRO A 198 -20.94 7.82 -3.93
CA PRO A 198 -21.16 8.23 -2.56
C PRO A 198 -20.93 7.07 -1.57
N PRO A 199 -20.37 7.33 -0.38
CA PRO A 199 -20.08 8.65 0.21
C PRO A 199 -18.73 9.27 -0.21
N TYR A 200 -17.90 8.54 -0.96
CA TYR A 200 -16.50 8.91 -1.24
C TYR A 200 -16.35 10.03 -2.27
N ASN A 201 -17.09 9.92 -3.38
CA ASN A 201 -17.13 10.91 -4.47
C ASN A 201 -15.75 11.31 -5.04
N LEU A 202 -14.80 10.36 -5.13
CA LEU A 202 -13.52 10.62 -5.77
C LEU A 202 -13.70 10.83 -7.29
N SER A 203 -12.81 11.62 -7.87
CA SER A 203 -12.75 11.96 -9.29
C SER A 203 -12.41 10.76 -10.18
N ARG A 204 -11.82 9.71 -9.59
CA ARG A 204 -11.41 8.47 -10.27
C ARG A 204 -11.36 7.29 -9.31
N SER A 205 -11.38 6.08 -9.87
CA SER A 205 -11.15 4.85 -9.11
C SER A 205 -9.71 4.81 -8.56
N THR A 206 -9.48 3.94 -7.58
CA THR A 206 -8.15 3.72 -6.99
C THR A 206 -7.47 2.49 -7.56
N VAL A 207 -6.15 2.54 -7.64
CA VAL A 207 -5.26 1.38 -7.80
C VAL A 207 -4.47 1.07 -6.53
N ASN A 208 -4.55 1.95 -5.52
CA ASN A 208 -3.97 1.70 -4.21
C ASN A 208 -4.97 0.92 -3.36
N HIS A 209 -4.50 -0.11 -2.65
CA HIS A 209 -5.35 -0.96 -1.84
C HIS A 209 -4.74 -1.28 -0.48
N ILE A 210 -5.60 -1.58 0.48
CA ILE A 210 -5.24 -2.13 1.80
C ILE A 210 -5.97 -3.46 1.96
N CYS A 211 -5.19 -4.52 2.13
CA CYS A 211 -5.68 -5.87 2.37
C CYS A 211 -5.28 -6.32 3.77
N LEU A 212 -6.22 -6.96 4.47
CA LEU A 212 -6.09 -7.29 5.89
C LEU A 212 -6.39 -8.76 6.11
N SER A 213 -5.78 -9.35 7.14
CA SER A 213 -6.13 -10.68 7.60
C SER A 213 -7.59 -10.71 8.09
N LYS A 214 -8.27 -11.83 7.89
CA LYS A 214 -9.73 -11.95 8.12
C LYS A 214 -10.17 -11.68 9.56
N GLU A 215 -9.26 -11.80 10.52
CA GLU A 215 -9.47 -11.48 11.95
C GLU A 215 -9.58 -9.97 12.20
N LEU A 216 -9.14 -9.15 11.25
CA LEU A 216 -9.26 -7.70 11.28
C LEU A 216 -10.47 -7.24 10.48
N LYS A 217 -11.13 -6.20 10.96
CA LYS A 217 -12.16 -5.46 10.25
C LYS A 217 -11.71 -4.02 10.06
N ALA A 218 -12.01 -3.48 8.90
CA ALA A 218 -11.89 -2.06 8.63
C ALA A 218 -13.24 -1.37 8.87
N THR A 219 -13.21 -0.14 9.37
CA THR A 219 -14.40 0.72 9.39
C THR A 219 -14.85 1.03 7.98
N THR A 220 -16.17 1.14 7.80
CA THR A 220 -16.78 1.66 6.58
C THR A 220 -17.68 2.86 6.92
N PRO A 221 -17.65 3.95 6.13
CA PRO A 221 -16.77 4.17 4.98
C PRO A 221 -15.29 4.34 5.39
N VAL A 222 -14.38 4.00 4.47
CA VAL A 222 -12.95 4.28 4.64
C VAL A 222 -12.66 5.78 4.42
N GLU A 223 -11.55 6.28 4.96
CA GLU A 223 -11.11 7.65 4.68
C GLU A 223 -10.30 7.69 3.39
N VAL A 224 -10.60 8.67 2.53
CA VAL A 224 -9.97 8.84 1.22
C VAL A 224 -9.72 10.29 0.90
N TRP A 225 -8.74 10.55 0.04
CA TRP A 225 -8.50 11.89 -0.50
C TRP A 225 -7.94 11.84 -1.92
N GLU A 226 -8.22 12.92 -2.65
CA GLU A 226 -7.65 13.17 -3.97
C GLU A 226 -6.14 13.43 -3.89
N GLY A 227 -5.42 13.00 -4.93
CA GLY A 227 -4.03 13.40 -5.13
C GLY A 227 -3.86 14.89 -5.45
N THR A 228 -4.95 15.59 -5.80
CA THR A 228 -4.97 17.04 -6.01
C THR A 228 -5.68 17.75 -4.87
N VAL A 229 -5.00 18.72 -4.25
CA VAL A 229 -5.52 19.49 -3.11
C VAL A 229 -5.55 20.96 -3.49
N ALA A 230 -6.74 21.59 -3.44
CA ALA A 230 -6.94 23.00 -3.78
C ALA A 230 -6.35 23.40 -5.17
N GLY A 231 -6.42 22.48 -6.14
CA GLY A 231 -5.88 22.68 -7.50
C GLY A 231 -4.39 22.39 -7.66
N PHE A 232 -3.67 22.07 -6.59
CA PHE A 232 -2.26 21.67 -6.63
C PHE A 232 -2.14 20.14 -6.58
N GLN A 233 -1.51 19.55 -7.60
CA GLN A 233 -1.33 18.10 -7.70
C GLN A 233 -0.16 17.65 -6.82
N LEU A 234 -0.49 17.01 -5.70
CA LEU A 234 0.47 16.40 -4.77
C LEU A 234 0.89 15.01 -5.22
N SER A 235 -0.02 14.27 -5.82
CA SER A 235 0.21 12.96 -6.40
C SER A 235 -0.78 12.77 -7.54
N ASP A 236 -0.42 11.98 -8.53
CA ASP A 236 -1.40 11.51 -9.50
C ASP A 236 -2.26 10.37 -8.93
N HIS A 237 -2.02 9.89 -7.71
CA HIS A 237 -2.80 8.86 -7.03
C HIS A 237 -3.67 9.40 -5.89
N ASN A 238 -4.81 8.73 -5.64
CA ASN A 238 -5.63 8.95 -4.45
C ASN A 238 -5.00 8.26 -3.24
N GLY A 239 -5.10 8.87 -2.07
CA GLY A 239 -4.69 8.24 -0.83
C GLY A 239 -5.88 7.64 -0.08
N ILE A 240 -5.59 6.61 0.71
CA ILE A 240 -6.59 5.83 1.45
C ILE A 240 -6.10 5.58 2.87
N LEU A 241 -7.02 5.63 3.83
CA LEU A 241 -6.79 5.26 5.22
C LEU A 241 -7.96 4.42 5.74
N VAL A 242 -7.62 3.38 6.49
CA VAL A 242 -8.58 2.54 7.21
C VAL A 242 -8.31 2.60 8.70
N GLU A 243 -9.39 2.69 9.48
CA GLU A 243 -9.36 2.33 10.90
C GLU A 243 -9.64 0.84 11.03
N ILE A 244 -8.82 0.13 11.79
CA ILE A 244 -8.95 -1.30 11.97
C ILE A 244 -9.22 -1.68 13.43
N PHE A 245 -9.99 -2.75 13.58
CA PHE A 245 -10.27 -3.39 14.85
C PHE A 245 -10.23 -4.91 14.69
N LYS A 246 -9.90 -5.62 15.76
CA LYS A 246 -9.90 -7.09 15.79
C LYS A 246 -11.27 -7.59 16.19
N ASP A 247 -11.86 -8.49 15.39
CA ASP A 247 -13.11 -9.13 15.74
C ASP A 247 -12.93 -9.92 17.04
N ARG A 248 -13.75 -9.63 18.03
CA ARG A 248 -13.91 -10.49 19.20
C ARG A 248 -14.89 -11.57 18.76
N GLY A 249 -14.38 -12.72 18.36
CA GLY A 249 -15.19 -13.90 18.01
C GLY A 249 -16.20 -14.27 19.09
#